data_AF-A0A5R2N9P1-F1
#
_entry.id   AF-A0A5R2N9P1-F1
#
_cell.length_a   1.000
_cell.length_b   1.000
_cell.length_c   1.000
_cell.angle_alpha   90.00
_cell.angle_beta   90.00
_cell.angle_gamma   90.00
#
_symmetry.space_group_name_H-M   'P 1'
#
loop_
_entity.id
_entity.type
_entity.pdbx_description
1 polymer ?
#
loop_
_entity_poly.entity_id
_entity_poly.type
_entity_poly.pdbx_seq_one_letter_code
_entity_poly.pdbx_strand_id
1 'polypeptide(L)'
;DIIFQSFDAILFNEVQQTDLARSAAKGVAGENNVLETPPVMGGEDFSFLAQARPGAFVWCGNGDSAGLHHPAYNFNDEAIPYGTSYWIKLVENTLGSRPTS
;
A
#
# COMPACT_ATOMS: atom_id res chain seq x y z
N ASP A 1 12.81 -29.39 -21.75
CA ASP A 1 12.28 -29.38 -20.38
C ASP A 1 11.92 -27.96 -19.97
N ILE A 2 10.65 -27.71 -19.66
CA ILE A 2 10.21 -26.43 -19.12
C ILE A 2 10.38 -26.51 -17.60
N ILE A 3 11.30 -25.73 -17.05
CA ILE A 3 11.46 -25.59 -15.60
C ILE A 3 10.34 -24.66 -15.12
N PHE A 4 9.41 -25.18 -14.33
CA PHE A 4 8.42 -24.37 -13.63
C PHE A 4 9.10 -23.75 -12.40
N GLN A 5 9.31 -22.44 -12.43
CA GLN A 5 9.79 -21.71 -11.26
C GLN A 5 8.57 -21.40 -10.38
N SER A 6 8.59 -21.87 -9.14
CA SER A 6 7.51 -21.62 -8.19
C SER A 6 7.47 -20.13 -7.84
N PHE A 7 6.36 -19.45 -8.13
CA PHE A 7 6.13 -18.05 -7.73
C PHE A 7 5.66 -17.99 -6.27
N ASP A 8 6.44 -18.57 -5.34
CA ASP A 8 6.08 -18.71 -3.90
C ASP A 8 6.13 -17.38 -3.11
N ALA A 9 6.21 -16.24 -3.80
CA ALA A 9 6.33 -14.96 -3.15
C ALA A 9 4.96 -14.51 -2.61
N ILE A 10 4.82 -14.64 -1.29
CA ILE A 10 3.69 -14.06 -0.54
C ILE A 10 4.01 -12.59 -0.28
N LEU A 11 3.06 -11.72 -0.59
CA LEU A 11 3.15 -10.33 -0.19
C LEU A 11 2.93 -10.23 1.33
N PHE A 12 4.03 -10.02 2.06
CA PHE A 12 4.02 -9.88 3.50
C PHE A 12 4.46 -8.47 3.90
N ASN A 13 3.60 -7.78 4.64
CA ASN A 13 3.88 -6.45 5.15
C ASN A 13 4.65 -6.54 6.48
N GLU A 14 5.82 -5.90 6.54
CA GLU A 14 6.61 -5.84 7.76
C GLU A 14 5.99 -4.87 8.78
N VAL A 15 6.06 -5.23 10.08
CA VAL A 15 5.33 -4.51 11.15
C VAL A 15 5.73 -3.04 11.20
N GLN A 16 7.02 -2.74 11.20
CA GLN A 16 7.51 -1.36 11.31
C GLN A 16 7.11 -0.49 10.11
N GLN A 17 7.17 -1.06 8.90
CA GLN A 17 6.78 -0.37 7.66
C GLN A 17 5.26 -0.17 7.60
N THR A 18 4.50 -1.15 8.10
CA THR A 18 3.05 -1.06 8.25
C THR A 18 2.66 0.07 9.21
N ASP A 19 3.37 0.22 10.33
CA ASP A 19 3.11 1.30 11.28
C ASP A 19 3.41 2.69 10.69
N LEU A 20 4.50 2.82 9.94
CA LEU A 20 4.84 4.07 9.22
C LEU A 20 3.79 4.41 8.15
N ALA A 21 3.39 3.43 7.35
CA ALA A 21 2.34 3.56 6.35
C ALA A 21 1.00 3.96 7.00
N ARG A 22 0.60 3.27 8.07
CA ARG A 22 -0.62 3.57 8.84
C ARG A 22 -0.59 4.98 9.43
N SER A 23 0.55 5.41 9.97
CA SER A 23 0.71 6.78 10.50
C SER A 23 0.52 7.84 9.40
N ALA A 24 1.14 7.65 8.23
CA ALA A 24 0.96 8.55 7.08
C ALA A 24 -0.49 8.58 6.60
N ALA A 25 -1.12 7.40 6.44
CA ALA A 25 -2.52 7.28 6.04
C ALA A 25 -3.47 7.99 7.02
N LYS A 26 -3.26 7.83 8.33
CA LYS A 26 -4.05 8.51 9.37
C LYS A 26 -3.88 10.02 9.32
N GLY A 27 -2.67 10.51 9.04
CA GLY A 27 -2.39 11.94 8.89
C GLY A 27 -3.09 12.59 7.68
N VAL A 28 -3.47 11.80 6.67
CA VAL A 28 -4.12 12.28 5.44
C VAL A 28 -5.62 12.05 5.46
N ALA A 29 -6.05 10.82 5.75
CA ALA A 29 -7.45 10.41 5.70
C ALA A 29 -8.19 10.61 7.03
N GLY A 30 -7.47 10.83 8.14
CA GLY A 30 -8.04 10.82 9.49
C GLY A 30 -8.11 9.41 10.07
N GLU A 31 -8.07 9.32 11.41
CA GLU A 31 -7.92 8.04 12.11
C GLU A 31 -9.04 7.03 11.85
N ASN A 32 -10.28 7.50 11.73
CA ASN A 32 -11.44 6.65 11.52
C ASN A 32 -11.58 6.12 10.08
N ASN A 33 -10.75 6.60 9.14
CA ASN A 33 -10.80 6.22 7.73
C ASN A 33 -9.65 5.27 7.34
N VAL A 34 -8.86 4.81 8.30
CA VAL A 34 -7.80 3.82 8.10
C VAL A 34 -8.19 2.53 8.79
N LEU A 35 -8.47 1.50 7.99
CA LEU A 35 -9.04 0.24 8.45
C LEU A 35 -8.02 -0.90 8.29
N GLU A 36 -8.09 -1.88 9.19
CA GLU A 36 -7.41 -3.15 8.96
C GLU A 36 -8.21 -3.98 7.95
N THR A 37 -7.51 -4.53 6.96
CA THR A 37 -8.10 -5.36 5.92
C THR A 37 -7.66 -6.80 6.10
N PRO A 38 -8.54 -7.79 5.92
CA PRO A 38 -8.13 -9.19 5.93
C PRO A 38 -7.17 -9.48 4.78
N PRO A 39 -6.31 -10.52 4.90
CA PRO A 39 -5.52 -11.00 3.78
C PRO A 39 -6.40 -11.37 2.59
N VAL A 40 -5.89 -11.14 1.38
CA VAL A 40 -6.57 -11.48 0.13
C VAL A 40 -5.82 -12.56 -0.62
N MET A 41 -6.53 -13.33 -1.45
CA MET A 41 -5.94 -14.41 -2.26
C MET A 41 -5.30 -13.92 -3.57
N GLY A 42 -5.31 -12.62 -3.83
CA GLY A 42 -4.68 -12.04 -5.03
C GLY A 42 -3.16 -12.18 -4.99
N GLY A 43 -2.56 -12.54 -6.12
CA GLY A 43 -1.11 -12.48 -6.30
C GLY A 43 -0.67 -11.06 -6.69
N GLU A 44 0.43 -10.59 -6.10
CA GLU A 44 0.98 -9.25 -6.34
C GLU A 44 2.51 -9.36 -6.44
N ASP A 45 3.10 -8.79 -7.50
CA ASP A 45 4.53 -8.93 -7.77
C ASP A 45 5.40 -8.06 -6.86
N PHE A 46 4.81 -7.08 -6.17
CA PHE A 46 5.43 -6.35 -5.06
C PHE A 46 5.94 -7.30 -3.96
N SER A 47 5.40 -8.52 -3.87
CA SER A 47 5.91 -9.57 -2.99
C SER A 47 7.42 -9.82 -3.15
N PHE A 48 7.95 -9.76 -4.37
CA PHE A 48 9.39 -9.91 -4.61
C PHE A 48 10.20 -8.72 -4.08
N LEU A 49 9.66 -7.50 -4.18
CA LEU A 49 10.28 -6.31 -3.58
C LEU A 49 10.27 -6.39 -2.05
N ALA A 50 9.15 -6.82 -1.47
CA ALA A 50 9.00 -7.00 -0.02
C ALA A 50 9.91 -8.10 0.55
N GLN A 51 10.24 -9.14 -0.23
CA GLN A 51 11.24 -10.14 0.16
C GLN A 51 12.66 -9.57 0.16
N ALA A 52 12.98 -8.67 -0.76
CA ALA A 52 14.32 -8.08 -0.86
C ALA A 52 14.56 -7.02 0.23
N ARG A 53 13.52 -6.29 0.63
CA ARG A 53 13.58 -5.19 1.60
C ARG A 53 12.29 -5.11 2.41
N PRO A 54 12.37 -4.85 3.73
CA PRO A 54 11.19 -4.59 4.55
C PRO A 54 10.31 -3.50 3.91
N GLY A 55 9.04 -3.84 3.69
CA GLY A 55 8.08 -3.00 2.97
C GLY A 55 6.66 -3.16 3.49
N ALA A 56 5.78 -2.26 3.06
CA ALA A 56 4.36 -2.35 3.29
C ALA A 56 3.60 -1.96 2.03
N PHE A 57 2.63 -2.78 1.67
CA PHE A 57 1.67 -2.56 0.61
C PHE A 57 0.30 -2.25 1.22
N VAL A 58 -0.34 -1.18 0.77
CA VAL A 58 -1.60 -0.70 1.34
C VAL A 58 -2.65 -0.49 0.26
N TRP A 59 -3.91 -0.68 0.64
CA TRP A 59 -5.04 -0.36 -0.21
C TRP A 59 -5.42 1.12 -0.09
N CYS A 60 -5.77 1.74 -1.22
CA CYS A 60 -6.42 3.04 -1.25
C CYS A 60 -7.91 2.84 -1.61
N GLY A 61 -8.81 3.42 -0.84
CA GLY A 61 -10.24 3.34 -1.13
C GLY A 61 -10.60 4.03 -2.44
N ASN A 62 -11.41 3.38 -3.27
CA ASN A 62 -11.84 3.88 -4.58
C ASN A 62 -13.32 4.33 -4.62
N GLY A 63 -14.01 4.37 -3.47
CA GLY A 63 -15.43 4.69 -3.41
C GLY A 63 -16.33 3.60 -4.01
N ASP A 64 -17.54 3.99 -4.42
CA ASP A 64 -18.55 3.08 -4.95
C ASP A 64 -18.28 2.73 -6.43
N SER A 65 -17.68 1.55 -6.65
CA SER A 65 -17.35 1.01 -7.95
C SER A 65 -17.40 -0.52 -7.92
N ALA A 66 -17.53 -1.16 -9.08
CA ALA A 66 -17.21 -2.58 -9.21
C ALA A 66 -15.76 -2.85 -8.77
N GLY A 67 -15.46 -4.11 -8.42
CA GLY A 67 -14.11 -4.55 -8.02
C GLY A 67 -13.10 -4.55 -9.18
N LEU A 68 -11.83 -4.72 -8.84
CA LEU A 68 -10.73 -4.82 -9.80
C LEU A 68 -11.01 -5.92 -10.84
N HIS A 69 -10.56 -5.69 -12.08
CA HIS A 69 -10.76 -6.56 -13.26
C HIS A 69 -12.20 -6.67 -13.79
N HIS A 70 -13.18 -6.01 -13.15
CA HIS A 70 -14.54 -5.96 -13.69
C HIS A 70 -14.66 -4.89 -14.80
N PRO A 71 -15.38 -5.12 -15.92
CA PRO A 71 -15.51 -4.15 -17.01
C PRO A 71 -16.27 -2.87 -16.62
N ALA A 72 -17.07 -2.94 -15.56
CA ALA A 72 -17.74 -1.78 -14.97
C ALA A 72 -16.93 -1.10 -13.85
N TYR A 73 -15.66 -1.47 -13.66
CA TYR A 73 -14.77 -0.76 -12.74
C TYR A 73 -14.65 0.70 -13.18
N ASN A 74 -14.86 1.62 -12.24
CA ASN A 74 -14.71 3.04 -12.44
C ASN A 74 -13.70 3.58 -11.42
N PHE A 75 -12.60 4.15 -11.90
CA PHE A 75 -11.64 4.79 -11.03
C PHE A 75 -12.23 6.09 -10.49
N ASN A 76 -12.11 6.31 -9.18
CA ASN A 76 -12.60 7.54 -8.56
C ASN A 76 -11.48 8.59 -8.54
N ASP A 77 -11.57 9.58 -9.42
CA ASP A 77 -10.58 10.66 -9.51
C ASP A 77 -10.45 11.46 -8.20
N GLU A 78 -11.49 11.51 -7.37
CA GLU A 78 -11.42 12.12 -6.03
C GLU A 78 -10.48 11.37 -5.07
N ALA A 79 -10.09 10.13 -5.38
CA ALA A 79 -9.09 9.38 -4.61
C ALA A 79 -7.64 9.82 -4.89
N ILE A 80 -7.39 10.45 -6.05
CA ILE A 80 -6.04 10.91 -6.45
C ILE A 80 -5.39 11.78 -5.37
N PRO A 81 -6.01 12.87 -4.86
CA PRO A 81 -5.39 13.71 -3.86
C PRO A 81 -5.04 12.97 -2.56
N TYR A 82 -5.80 11.94 -2.18
CA TYR A 82 -5.49 11.10 -1.02
C TYR A 82 -4.24 10.25 -1.27
N GLY A 83 -4.17 9.58 -2.44
CA GLY A 83 -3.03 8.76 -2.82
C GLY A 83 -1.74 9.56 -2.92
N THR A 84 -1.77 10.76 -3.53
CA THR A 84 -0.59 11.62 -3.63
C THR A 84 -0.18 12.16 -2.26
N SER A 85 -1.14 12.61 -1.45
CA SER A 85 -0.86 13.14 -0.11
C SER A 85 -0.30 12.08 0.82
N TYR A 86 -0.74 10.82 0.70
CA TYR A 86 -0.19 9.69 1.45
C TYR A 86 1.32 9.55 1.23
N TRP A 87 1.77 9.55 -0.02
CA TRP A 87 3.20 9.41 -0.33
C TRP A 87 4.02 10.62 0.14
N ILE A 88 3.50 11.84 -0.05
CA ILE A 88 4.13 13.06 0.48
C ILE A 88 4.30 12.94 1.99
N LYS A 89 3.22 12.60 2.71
CA LYS A 89 3.22 12.48 4.17
C LYS A 89 4.15 11.38 4.67
N LEU A 90 4.20 10.25 3.98
CA LEU A 90 5.12 9.16 4.31
C LEU A 90 6.58 9.60 4.21
N VAL A 91 6.94 10.31 3.14
CA VAL A 91 8.29 10.85 2.95
C VAL A 91 8.62 11.90 4.00
N GLU A 92 7.70 12.84 4.28
CA GLU A 92 7.88 13.83 5.35
C GLU A 92 8.13 13.18 6.71
N ASN A 93 7.34 12.16 7.06
CA ASN A 93 7.44 11.47 8.35
C ASN A 93 8.75 10.68 8.50
N THR A 94 9.35 10.23 7.40
CA THR A 94 10.51 9.31 7.43
C THR A 94 11.83 9.97 7.06
N LEU A 95 11.81 11.01 6.24
CA LEU A 95 13.01 11.71 5.73
C LEU A 95 13.01 13.22 6.04
N GLY A 96 11.91 13.77 6.58
CA GLY A 96 11.76 15.22 6.81
C GLY A 96 12.58 15.79 7.97
N SER A 97 13.13 14.95 8.85
CA SER A 97 14.13 15.38 9.84
C SER A 97 15.52 15.31 9.21
N ARG A 98 16.04 16.46 8.78
CA ARG A 98 17.48 16.59 8.50
C ARG A 98 18.23 16.22 9.80
N PRO A 99 19.22 15.31 9.78
CA PRO A 99 20.11 15.18 10.92
C PRO A 99 20.81 16.54 11.08
N THR A 100 20.62 17.20 12.22
CA THR A 100 21.51 18.30 12.60
C THR A 100 22.89 17.68 12.82
N SER A 101 23.80 17.91 11.88
CA SER A 101 25.24 17.73 12.08
C SER A 101 25.72 18.62 13.22
#